data_AF-A0A8J8DBQ0-F1
#
_entry.id   AF-A0A8J8DBQ0-F1
#
_cell.length_a   1.000
_cell.length_b   1.000
_cell.length_c   1.000
_cell.angle_alpha   90.00
_cell.angle_beta   90.00
_cell.angle_gamma   90.00
#
_symmetry.space_group_name_H-M   'P 1'
#
loop_
_entity.id
_entity.type
_entity.pdbx_description
1 polymer ?
#
loop_
_entity_poly.entity_id
_entity_poly.type
_entity_poly.pdbx_seq_one_letter_code
_entity_poly.pdbx_strand_id
1 'polypeptide(L)'
;MRSRALLFWLLMILAFVLTQPGAIAFANWDAPYGFYKDLSVWMSCAGAGLILVLAYGVHMWGKGDLGLANLIGAISLITATIWLGYWMEKAIGGEMGYGSGNVLVFLIGGFIGLVLSLMLLPISLPYVLTGDLYYPYDRPLMVVWVAMVIIAIVLLVAYLKARKEEKLRESEDRGPSVSS
;
A
#
# COMPACT_ATOMS: atom_id res chain seq x y z
N MET A 1 -17.80 1.94 10.69
CA MET A 1 -16.41 1.54 11.08
C MET A 1 -15.86 2.61 12.01
N ARG A 2 -15.13 2.25 13.08
CA ARG A 2 -14.46 3.24 13.94
C ARG A 2 -13.41 4.02 13.14
N SER A 3 -13.14 5.28 13.49
CA SER A 3 -12.15 6.11 12.77
C SER A 3 -10.77 5.45 12.69
N ARG A 4 -10.36 4.73 13.74
CA ARG A 4 -9.10 3.96 13.79
C ARG A 4 -9.02 2.86 12.75
N ALA A 5 -10.12 2.15 12.50
CA ALA A 5 -10.17 1.13 11.47
C ALA A 5 -10.10 1.76 10.07
N LEU A 6 -10.77 2.90 9.85
CA LEU A 6 -10.68 3.62 8.57
C LEU A 6 -9.25 4.12 8.30
N LEU A 7 -8.58 4.65 9.33
CA LEU A 7 -7.17 5.04 9.24
C LEU A 7 -6.27 3.84 8.90
N PHE A 8 -6.48 2.70 9.57
CA PHE A 8 -5.72 1.48 9.29
C PHE A 8 -5.82 1.07 7.82
N TRP A 9 -7.04 0.96 7.29
CA TRP A 9 -7.25 0.59 5.89
C TRP A 9 -6.78 1.67 4.91
N LEU A 10 -6.87 2.95 5.27
CA LEU A 10 -6.26 4.03 4.50
C LEU A 10 -4.74 3.82 4.37
N LEU A 11 -4.05 3.51 5.48
CA LEU A 11 -2.61 3.23 5.45
C LEU A 11 -2.28 1.99 4.60
N MET A 12 -3.10 0.95 4.66
CA MET A 12 -2.94 -0.24 3.81
C MET A 12 -3.02 0.11 2.33
N ILE A 13 -4.01 0.91 1.92
CA ILE A 13 -4.14 1.34 0.51
C ILE A 13 -3.01 2.31 0.12
N LEU A 14 -2.61 3.22 1.01
CA LEU A 14 -1.49 4.12 0.75
C LEU A 14 -0.18 3.38 0.53
N ALA A 15 0.03 2.22 1.15
CA ALA A 15 1.21 1.40 0.86
C ALA A 15 1.29 0.99 -0.62
N PHE A 16 0.16 0.70 -1.28
CA PHE A 16 0.13 0.45 -2.74
C PHE A 16 0.30 1.73 -3.55
N VAL A 17 -0.43 2.79 -3.19
CA VAL A 17 -0.44 4.05 -3.94
C VAL A 17 0.94 4.71 -3.95
N LEU A 18 1.60 4.77 -2.80
CA LEU A 18 2.88 5.47 -2.66
C LEU A 18 4.05 4.68 -3.25
N THR A 19 3.94 3.35 -3.35
CA THR A 19 5.02 2.52 -3.86
C THR A 19 4.96 2.30 -5.36
N GLN A 20 3.80 2.44 -6.02
CA GLN A 20 3.70 2.11 -7.43
C GLN A 20 4.60 2.99 -8.31
N PRO A 21 4.53 4.34 -8.27
CA PRO A 21 5.23 5.15 -9.26
C PRO A 21 6.74 4.94 -9.21
N GLY A 22 7.32 4.94 -8.01
CA GLY A 22 8.75 4.70 -7.83
C GLY A 22 9.15 3.25 -8.12
N ALA A 23 8.29 2.27 -7.87
CA ALA A 23 8.55 0.87 -8.21
C ALA A 23 8.63 0.68 -9.72
N ILE A 24 7.73 1.29 -10.49
CA ILE A 24 7.74 1.25 -11.96
C ILE A 24 8.97 1.97 -12.52
N ALA A 25 9.29 3.15 -11.98
CA ALA A 25 10.47 3.91 -12.40
C ALA A 25 11.77 3.12 -12.18
N PHE A 26 11.91 2.48 -11.02
CA PHE A 26 13.07 1.63 -10.71
C PHE A 26 13.08 0.33 -11.52
N ALA A 27 11.92 -0.32 -11.71
CA ALA A 27 11.83 -1.56 -12.48
C ALA A 27 12.26 -1.38 -13.95
N ASN A 28 12.05 -0.18 -14.49
CA ASN A 28 12.38 0.17 -15.87
C ASN A 28 13.61 1.09 -15.99
N TRP A 29 14.42 1.23 -14.93
CA TRP A 29 15.57 2.14 -14.93
C TRP A 29 16.61 1.77 -16.00
N ASP A 30 16.83 0.47 -16.20
CA ASP A 30 17.83 -0.08 -17.11
C ASP A 30 17.23 -0.52 -18.46
N ALA A 31 16.06 -1.14 -18.49
CA ALA A 31 15.31 -1.44 -19.71
C ALA A 31 13.83 -1.76 -19.42
N PRO A 32 12.93 -1.72 -20.42
CA PRO A 32 11.57 -2.25 -20.30
C PRO A 32 11.56 -3.78 -20.37
N TYR A 33 11.33 -4.44 -19.24
CA TYR A 33 11.31 -5.91 -19.16
C TYR A 33 9.90 -6.52 -19.11
N GLY A 34 8.89 -5.70 -19.35
CA GLY A 34 7.52 -6.16 -19.47
C GLY A 34 6.73 -6.19 -18.16
N PHE A 35 5.42 -6.34 -18.34
CA PHE A 35 4.40 -6.23 -17.31
C PHE A 35 4.66 -7.07 -16.04
N TYR A 36 5.17 -8.29 -16.20
CA TYR A 36 5.39 -9.19 -15.07
C TYR A 36 6.50 -8.70 -14.12
N LYS A 37 7.57 -8.09 -14.66
CA LYS A 37 8.63 -7.49 -13.82
C LYS A 37 8.04 -6.33 -13.03
N ASP A 38 7.34 -5.45 -13.72
CA ASP A 38 6.79 -4.22 -13.14
C ASP A 38 5.75 -4.52 -12.05
N LEU A 39 4.87 -5.50 -12.30
CA LEU A 39 3.94 -6.01 -11.31
C LEU A 39 4.66 -6.66 -10.12
N SER A 40 5.67 -7.51 -10.38
CA SER A 40 6.47 -8.15 -9.34
C SER A 40 7.15 -7.14 -8.41
N VAL A 41 7.85 -6.15 -8.99
CA VAL A 41 8.55 -5.09 -8.24
C VAL A 41 7.55 -4.28 -7.41
N TRP A 42 6.42 -3.87 -8.00
CA TRP A 42 5.40 -3.13 -7.25
C TRP A 42 4.85 -3.95 -6.09
N MET A 43 4.47 -5.21 -6.31
CA MET A 43 3.95 -6.09 -5.24
C MET A 43 4.98 -6.36 -4.15
N SER A 44 6.27 -6.47 -4.51
CA SER A 44 7.36 -6.62 -3.54
C SER A 44 7.48 -5.39 -2.63
N CYS A 45 7.51 -4.19 -3.23
CA CYS A 45 7.60 -2.91 -2.50
C CYS A 45 6.35 -2.68 -1.64
N ALA A 46 5.16 -2.88 -2.21
CA ALA A 46 3.89 -2.74 -1.50
C ALA A 46 3.80 -3.74 -0.35
N GLY A 47 4.16 -5.01 -0.58
CA GLY A 47 4.19 -6.05 0.44
C GLY A 47 5.05 -5.66 1.65
N ALA A 48 6.25 -5.13 1.43
CA ALA A 48 7.10 -4.60 2.50
C ALA A 48 6.43 -3.43 3.24
N GLY A 49 5.81 -2.49 2.52
CA GLY A 49 5.05 -1.40 3.11
C GLY A 49 3.88 -1.88 3.97
N LEU A 50 3.13 -2.89 3.50
CA LEU A 50 2.01 -3.46 4.23
C LEU A 50 2.45 -4.19 5.51
N ILE A 51 3.62 -4.84 5.53
CA ILE A 51 4.17 -5.44 6.75
C ILE A 51 4.40 -4.36 7.83
N LEU A 52 4.91 -3.19 7.44
CA LEU A 52 5.07 -2.07 8.37
C LEU A 52 3.72 -1.55 8.88
N VAL A 53 2.72 -1.45 8.00
CA VAL A 53 1.35 -1.06 8.40
C VAL A 53 0.72 -2.12 9.32
N LEU A 54 0.97 -3.41 9.09
CA LEU A 54 0.50 -4.49 9.96
C LEU A 54 1.09 -4.38 11.37
N ALA A 55 2.38 -4.06 11.50
CA ALA A 55 2.99 -3.82 12.82
C ALA A 55 2.25 -2.72 13.59
N TYR A 56 1.87 -1.63 12.91
CA TYR A 56 1.00 -0.60 13.48
C TYR A 56 -0.41 -1.11 13.81
N GLY A 57 -0.99 -1.95 12.95
CA GLY A 57 -2.28 -2.60 13.17
C GLY A 57 -2.31 -3.50 14.41
N VAL A 58 -1.27 -4.30 14.62
CA VAL A 58 -1.11 -5.17 15.80
C VAL A 58 -1.02 -4.33 17.08
N HIS A 59 -0.28 -3.22 17.04
CA HIS A 59 -0.23 -2.26 18.15
C HIS A 59 -1.62 -1.67 18.49
N MET A 60 -2.41 -1.31 17.48
CA MET A 60 -3.78 -0.82 17.69
C MET A 60 -4.72 -1.91 18.22
N TRP A 61 -4.57 -3.15 17.76
CA TRP A 61 -5.35 -4.28 18.27
C TRP A 61 -5.06 -4.54 19.75
N GLY A 62 -3.78 -4.50 20.16
CA GLY A 62 -3.39 -4.63 21.57
C GLY A 62 -3.99 -3.56 22.49
N LYS A 63 -4.37 -2.41 21.93
CA LYS A 63 -5.07 -1.32 22.64
C LYS A 63 -6.60 -1.41 22.59
N GLY A 64 -7.17 -2.38 21.87
CA GLY A 64 -8.61 -2.51 21.66
C GLY A 64 -9.20 -1.54 20.62
N ASP A 65 -8.36 -0.81 19.89
CA ASP A 65 -8.77 0.18 18.88
C ASP A 65 -9.14 -0.47 17.53
N LEU A 66 -8.68 -1.70 17.31
CA LEU A 66 -8.88 -2.45 16.07
C LEU A 66 -9.46 -3.83 16.40
N GLY A 67 -10.42 -4.32 15.61
CA GLY A 67 -10.99 -5.66 15.79
C GLY A 67 -10.18 -6.75 15.05
N LEU A 68 -10.23 -8.00 15.54
CA LEU A 68 -9.52 -9.15 14.98
C LEU A 68 -9.78 -9.36 13.47
N ALA A 69 -11.01 -9.11 13.01
CA ALA A 69 -11.36 -9.22 11.59
C ALA A 69 -10.51 -8.32 10.68
N ASN A 70 -10.08 -7.13 11.16
CA ASN A 70 -9.20 -6.26 10.39
C ASN A 70 -7.79 -6.84 10.26
N LEU A 71 -7.29 -7.49 11.32
CA LEU A 71 -5.98 -8.15 11.27
C LEU A 71 -6.01 -9.33 10.32
N ILE A 72 -7.06 -10.15 10.37
CA ILE A 72 -7.24 -11.27 9.44
C ILE A 72 -7.27 -10.76 8.00
N GLY A 73 -8.10 -9.74 7.72
CA GLY A 73 -8.17 -9.14 6.39
C GLY A 73 -6.82 -8.57 5.92
N ALA A 74 -6.07 -7.91 6.81
CA ALA A 74 -4.74 -7.38 6.50
C ALA A 74 -3.72 -8.48 6.21
N ILE A 75 -3.67 -9.54 7.02
CA ILE A 75 -2.77 -10.68 6.81
C ILE A 75 -3.09 -11.38 5.49
N SER A 76 -4.38 -11.59 5.17
CA SER A 76 -4.80 -12.16 3.90
C SER A 76 -4.36 -11.29 2.71
N LEU A 77 -4.54 -9.97 2.80
CA LEU A 77 -4.11 -9.04 1.75
C LEU A 77 -2.58 -9.04 1.57
N ILE A 78 -1.82 -9.00 2.67
CA ILE A 78 -0.35 -9.07 2.66
C ILE A 78 0.11 -10.36 2.01
N THR A 79 -0.47 -11.49 2.43
CA THR A 79 -0.14 -12.81 1.90
C THR A 79 -0.43 -12.87 0.40
N ALA A 80 -1.61 -12.44 -0.04
CA ALA A 80 -1.96 -12.40 -1.46
C ALA A 80 -1.02 -11.50 -2.27
N THR A 81 -0.65 -10.34 -1.73
CA THR A 81 0.26 -9.39 -2.38
C THR A 81 1.66 -10.00 -2.60
N ILE A 82 2.23 -10.57 -1.53
CA ILE A 82 3.57 -11.18 -1.58
C ILE A 82 3.58 -12.37 -2.55
N TRP A 83 2.58 -13.26 -2.46
CA TRP A 83 2.52 -14.44 -3.32
C TRP A 83 2.28 -14.10 -4.78
N LEU A 84 1.41 -13.12 -5.06
CA LEU A 84 1.19 -12.62 -6.41
C LEU A 84 2.51 -12.09 -6.99
N GLY A 85 3.20 -11.19 -6.27
CA GLY A 85 4.46 -10.63 -6.72
C GLY A 85 5.52 -11.70 -7.00
N TYR A 86 5.70 -12.62 -6.05
CA TYR A 86 6.67 -13.71 -6.19
C TYR A 86 6.34 -14.70 -7.33
N TRP A 87 5.06 -14.97 -7.58
CA TRP A 87 4.65 -15.77 -8.74
C TRP A 87 4.90 -15.06 -10.07
N MET A 88 4.65 -13.75 -10.14
CA MET A 88 4.97 -12.96 -11.34
C MET A 88 6.48 -12.91 -11.57
N GLU A 89 7.28 -12.78 -10.52
CA GLU A 89 8.75 -12.87 -10.61
C GLU A 89 9.20 -14.20 -11.24
N LYS A 90 8.63 -15.32 -10.78
CA LYS A 90 8.94 -16.65 -11.31
C LYS A 90 8.47 -16.87 -12.74
N ALA A 91 7.37 -16.23 -13.14
CA ALA A 91 6.86 -16.33 -14.50
C ALA A 91 7.83 -15.74 -15.55
N ILE A 92 8.73 -14.83 -15.13
CA ILE A 92 9.80 -14.26 -15.95
C ILE A 92 10.96 -15.27 -16.15
N GLY A 93 10.96 -16.40 -15.45
CA GLY A 93 11.86 -17.53 -15.72
C GLY A 93 13.34 -17.28 -15.43
N GLY A 94 13.69 -16.28 -14.62
CA GLY A 94 15.09 -15.94 -14.39
C GLY A 94 15.77 -15.27 -15.59
N GLU A 95 14.99 -14.87 -16.61
CA GLU A 95 15.51 -14.16 -17.77
C GLU A 95 16.33 -12.95 -17.31
N MET A 96 17.52 -12.81 -17.88
CA MET A 96 18.45 -11.71 -17.59
C MET A 96 19.00 -11.67 -16.15
N GLY A 97 18.94 -12.80 -15.42
CA GLY A 97 19.43 -12.89 -14.04
C GLY A 97 18.51 -12.23 -13.02
N TYR A 98 17.29 -11.85 -13.42
CA TYR A 98 16.27 -11.28 -12.55
C TYR A 98 15.49 -12.38 -11.83
N GLY A 99 15.47 -12.33 -10.50
CA GLY A 99 14.63 -13.22 -9.71
C GLY A 99 15.24 -13.55 -8.34
N SER A 100 14.37 -13.68 -7.36
CA SER A 100 14.75 -14.03 -6.00
C SER A 100 14.89 -15.55 -5.90
N GLY A 101 16.01 -16.01 -5.35
CA GLY A 101 16.24 -17.46 -5.17
C GLY A 101 15.19 -18.13 -4.26
N ASN A 102 14.52 -17.37 -3.40
CA ASN A 102 13.39 -17.81 -2.61
C ASN A 102 12.52 -16.61 -2.16
N VAL A 103 11.38 -16.89 -1.54
CA VAL A 103 10.43 -15.87 -1.06
C VAL A 103 11.00 -14.96 0.03
N LEU A 104 11.97 -15.42 0.83
CA LEU A 104 12.61 -14.57 1.84
C LEU A 104 13.49 -13.51 1.18
N VAL A 105 14.23 -13.89 0.14
CA VAL A 105 15.03 -12.95 -0.67
C VAL A 105 14.11 -11.93 -1.35
N PHE A 106 12.95 -12.37 -1.87
CA PHE A 106 11.93 -11.49 -2.44
C PHE A 106 11.45 -10.46 -1.41
N LEU A 107 11.19 -10.88 -0.17
CA LEU A 107 10.76 -9.99 0.91
C LEU A 107 11.85 -8.99 1.33
N ILE A 108 13.09 -9.46 1.50
CA ILE A 108 14.22 -8.59 1.84
C ILE A 108 14.45 -7.56 0.73
N GLY A 109 14.43 -8.01 -0.53
CA GLY A 109 14.47 -7.16 -1.72
C GLY A 109 13.34 -6.14 -1.72
N GLY A 110 12.12 -6.54 -1.30
CA GLY A 110 10.98 -5.65 -1.17
C GLY A 110 11.17 -4.51 -0.19
N PHE A 111 11.88 -4.71 0.93
CA PHE A 111 12.21 -3.61 1.86
C PHE A 111 13.20 -2.62 1.25
N ILE A 112 14.20 -3.10 0.51
CA ILE A 112 15.14 -2.24 -0.23
C ILE A 112 14.38 -1.48 -1.33
N GLY A 113 13.56 -2.20 -2.10
CA GLY A 113 12.71 -1.66 -3.15
C GLY A 113 11.71 -0.63 -2.64
N LEU A 114 11.14 -0.84 -1.44
CA LEU A 114 10.28 0.14 -0.77
C LEU A 114 11.00 1.48 -0.57
N VAL A 115 12.23 1.44 -0.04
CA VAL A 115 13.03 2.65 0.16
C VAL A 115 13.31 3.34 -1.18
N LEU A 116 13.78 2.59 -2.18
CA LEU A 116 14.05 3.13 -3.52
C LEU A 116 12.81 3.72 -4.17
N SER A 117 11.68 3.03 -4.08
CA SER A 117 10.40 3.48 -4.61
C SER A 117 9.96 4.79 -3.96
N LEU A 118 10.04 4.90 -2.63
CA LEU A 118 9.69 6.14 -1.93
C LEU A 118 10.65 7.29 -2.27
N MET A 119 11.94 7.01 -2.50
CA MET A 119 12.91 8.01 -2.95
C MET A 119 12.61 8.51 -4.36
N LEU A 120 12.18 7.62 -5.26
CA LEU A 120 11.86 7.95 -6.66
C LEU A 120 10.45 8.53 -6.84
N LEU A 121 9.55 8.34 -5.87
CA LEU A 121 8.17 8.80 -5.94
C LEU A 121 8.03 10.28 -6.36
N PRO A 122 8.77 11.26 -5.79
CA PRO A 122 8.61 12.67 -6.15
C PRO A 122 8.92 12.96 -7.61
N ILE A 123 9.93 12.27 -8.17
CA ILE A 123 10.35 12.44 -9.56
C ILE A 123 9.43 11.66 -10.50
N SER A 124 8.88 10.52 -10.04
CA SER A 124 8.03 9.64 -10.86
C SER A 124 6.59 10.17 -11.00
N LEU A 125 6.09 10.89 -9.99
CA LEU A 125 4.72 11.43 -9.95
C LEU A 125 4.33 12.27 -11.18
N PRO A 126 5.14 13.23 -11.65
CA PRO A 126 4.82 13.97 -12.87
C PRO A 126 4.66 13.08 -14.10
N TYR A 127 5.49 12.05 -14.25
CA TYR A 127 5.44 11.12 -15.40
C TYR A 127 4.24 10.18 -15.35
N VAL A 128 3.69 9.89 -14.16
CA VAL A 128 2.39 9.21 -14.04
C VAL A 128 1.28 10.05 -14.68
N LEU A 129 1.30 11.37 -14.48
CA LEU A 129 0.25 12.28 -14.95
C LEU A 129 0.29 12.51 -16.46
N THR A 130 1.48 12.48 -17.06
CA THR A 130 1.65 12.57 -18.51
C THR A 130 1.45 11.21 -19.20
N GLY A 131 1.50 10.11 -18.45
CA GLY A 131 1.44 8.75 -18.96
C GLY A 131 2.79 8.20 -19.43
N ASP A 132 3.85 9.02 -19.41
CA ASP A 132 5.18 8.67 -19.89
C ASP A 132 5.90 7.67 -18.99
N LEU A 133 5.43 7.49 -17.75
CA LEU A 133 5.97 6.47 -16.85
C LEU A 133 5.65 5.04 -17.31
N TYR A 134 4.57 4.86 -18.07
CA TYR A 134 4.00 3.55 -18.35
C TYR A 134 4.22 3.16 -19.80
N TYR A 135 4.80 1.98 -20.03
CA TYR A 135 4.80 1.38 -21.34
C TYR A 135 3.38 0.94 -21.72
N PRO A 136 3.08 0.68 -23.01
CA PRO A 136 1.74 0.24 -23.42
C PRO A 136 1.22 -1.00 -22.68
N TYR A 137 2.13 -1.88 -22.24
CA TYR A 137 1.79 -3.07 -21.45
C TYR A 137 1.46 -2.77 -19.98
N ASP A 138 1.83 -1.61 -19.44
CA ASP A 138 1.60 -1.22 -18.04
C ASP A 138 0.29 -0.47 -17.82
N ARG A 139 -0.47 -0.22 -18.88
CA ARG A 139 -1.80 0.44 -18.78
C ARG A 139 -2.71 -0.20 -17.73
N PRO A 140 -2.76 -1.54 -17.56
CA PRO A 140 -3.53 -2.14 -16.47
C PRO A 140 -3.02 -1.73 -15.09
N LEU A 141 -1.71 -1.60 -14.88
CA LEU A 141 -1.12 -1.17 -13.60
C LEU A 141 -1.48 0.29 -13.29
N MET A 142 -1.46 1.16 -14.31
CA MET A 142 -1.92 2.55 -14.18
C MET A 142 -3.40 2.61 -13.76
N VAL A 143 -4.27 1.84 -14.41
CA VAL A 143 -5.72 1.82 -14.10
C VAL A 143 -5.95 1.35 -12.65
N VAL A 144 -5.28 0.29 -12.23
CA VAL A 144 -5.38 -0.20 -10.85
C VAL A 144 -4.85 0.86 -9.87
N TRP A 145 -3.74 1.52 -10.19
CA TRP A 145 -3.20 2.58 -9.33
C TRP A 145 -4.18 3.75 -9.17
N VAL A 146 -4.79 4.23 -10.25
CA VAL A 146 -5.82 5.29 -10.20
C VAL A 146 -7.02 4.84 -9.35
N ALA A 147 -7.49 3.59 -9.52
CA ALA A 147 -8.54 3.05 -8.67
C ALA A 147 -8.15 3.05 -7.18
N MET A 148 -6.90 2.68 -6.85
CA MET A 148 -6.39 2.72 -5.48
C MET A 148 -6.29 4.16 -4.93
N VAL A 149 -5.92 5.14 -5.77
CA VAL A 149 -5.95 6.57 -5.39
C VAL A 149 -7.38 7.01 -5.04
N ILE A 150 -8.36 6.66 -5.88
CA ILE A 150 -9.77 6.98 -5.62
C ILE A 150 -10.23 6.33 -4.29
N ILE A 151 -9.90 5.06 -4.07
CA ILE A 151 -10.21 4.35 -2.82
C ILE A 151 -9.55 5.06 -1.62
N ALA A 152 -8.29 5.47 -1.73
CA ALA A 152 -7.58 6.21 -0.68
C ALA A 152 -8.27 7.54 -0.36
N ILE A 153 -8.72 8.29 -1.37
CA ILE A 153 -9.47 9.53 -1.18
C ILE A 153 -10.80 9.26 -0.46
N VAL A 154 -11.54 8.24 -0.87
CA VAL A 154 -12.81 7.86 -0.23
C VAL A 154 -12.58 7.48 1.24
N LEU A 155 -11.56 6.67 1.53
CA LEU A 155 -11.20 6.28 2.90
C LEU A 155 -10.75 7.49 3.73
N LEU A 156 -9.99 8.42 3.15
CA LEU A 156 -9.57 9.65 3.82
C LEU A 156 -10.79 10.52 4.19
N VAL A 157 -11.71 10.72 3.25
CA VAL A 157 -12.95 11.49 3.51
C VAL A 157 -13.80 10.81 4.59
N ALA A 158 -13.95 9.48 4.51
CA ALA A 158 -14.68 8.72 5.53
C ALA A 158 -14.01 8.82 6.91
N TYR A 159 -12.69 8.72 6.97
CA TYR A 159 -11.91 8.89 8.20
C TYR A 159 -12.11 10.27 8.81
N LEU A 160 -12.01 11.34 8.00
CA LEU A 160 -12.18 12.71 8.48
C LEU A 160 -13.59 12.96 9.02
N LYS A 161 -14.62 12.42 8.36
CA LYS A 161 -16.01 12.48 8.84
C LYS A 161 -16.18 11.75 10.17
N ALA A 162 -15.76 10.48 10.25
CA ALA A 162 -15.87 9.67 11.46
C ALA A 162 -15.12 10.31 12.65
N ARG A 163 -13.92 10.85 12.40
CA ARG A 163 -13.12 11.55 13.43
C ARG A 163 -13.80 12.82 13.92
N LYS A 164 -14.51 13.55 13.05
CA LYS A 164 -15.28 14.74 13.44
C LYS A 164 -16.46 14.36 14.32
N GLU A 165 -17.20 13.31 13.96
CA GLU A 165 -18.34 12.81 14.73
C GLU A 165 -17.92 12.30 16.12
N GLU A 166 -16.82 11.55 16.22
CA GLU A 166 -16.27 11.08 17.50
C GLU A 166 -15.92 12.25 18.43
N LYS A 167 -15.26 13.30 17.90
CA LYS A 167 -14.93 14.50 18.69
C LYS A 167 -16.16 15.28 19.18
N LEU A 168 -17.22 15.34 18.37
CA LEU A 168 -18.46 16.01 18.75
C LEU A 168 -19.15 15.27 19.89
N ARG A 169 -19.22 13.93 19.83
CA ARG A 169 -19.77 13.10 20.91
C ARG A 169 -18.98 13.22 22.21
N GLU A 170 -17.64 13.25 22.14
CA GLU A 170 -16.80 13.50 23.31
C GLU A 170 -17.01 14.88 23.95
N SER A 171 -17.42 15.88 23.16
CA SER A 171 -17.76 17.23 23.67
C SER A 171 -19.16 17.32 24.27
N GLU A 172 -20.12 16.55 23.78
CA GLU A 172 -21.48 16.47 24.32
C GLU A 172 -21.52 15.71 25.65
N ASP A 173 -20.72 14.64 25.80
CA ASP A 173 -20.57 13.89 27.07
C ASP A 173 -19.92 14.71 28.20
N ARG A 174 -19.34 15.88 27.87
CA ARG A 174 -18.78 16.85 28.85
C ARG A 174 -19.72 18.04 29.09
N GLY A 175 -20.96 18.00 28.60
CA GLY A 175 -22.01 18.98 28.90
C GLY A 175 -22.35 19.05 30.39
N PRO A 176 -22.87 20.19 30.88
CA PRO A 176 -22.52 20.76 32.18
C PRO A 176 -22.84 19.80 33.33
N SER A 177 -21.81 19.51 34.14
CA SER A 177 -21.98 19.02 35.49
C SER A 177 -22.92 19.98 36.20
N VAL A 178 -24.15 19.53 36.44
CA VAL A 178 -25.18 20.26 37.17
C VAL A 178 -24.61 20.60 38.54
N SER A 179 -24.22 21.86 38.72
CA SER A 179 -24.05 22.45 40.03
C SER A 179 -25.44 22.79 40.56
N SER A 180 -25.98 21.92 41.40
CA SER A 180 -27.14 22.19 42.24
C SER A 180 -26.90 21.57 43.61
#